data_AF-A0A9D4TBH6-F1
#
_entry.id   AF-A0A9D4TBH6-F1
#
_cell.length_a   1.000
_cell.length_b   1.000
_cell.length_c   1.000
_cell.angle_alpha   90.00
_cell.angle_beta   90.00
_cell.angle_gamma   90.00
#
_symmetry.space_group_name_H-M   'P 1'
#
loop_
_entity.id
_entity.type
_entity.pdbx_description
1 polymer ?
#
loop_
_entity_poly.entity_id
_entity_poly.type
_entity_poly.pdbx_seq_one_letter_code
_entity_poly.pdbx_strand_id
1 'polypeptide(L)'
;MAVVIQRRRLRILNQNEPPKEMILAVQVPPVSTISFHSLVRVCNAQGDKGIMSFSFQGIPFRFEVDHLKTNFVSLTVMFNTSGISQELRMYIPLFLELLHESPVISKTGRMSHNDVINQLEADTIHIVTGLGLECSTRFFAGSHAQYASLYLLAIVCTTV
;
A
#
# COMPACT_ATOMS: atom_id res chain seq x y z
N MET A 1 -31.38 -33.63 20.93
CA MET A 1 -30.78 -33.07 22.17
C MET A 1 -29.33 -33.51 22.44
N ALA A 2 -28.94 -34.77 22.19
CA ALA A 2 -27.59 -35.28 22.51
C ALA A 2 -26.42 -34.53 21.83
N VAL A 3 -26.60 -34.09 20.57
CA VAL A 3 -25.56 -33.37 19.81
C VAL A 3 -25.27 -31.97 20.37
N VAL A 4 -26.29 -31.29 20.91
CA VAL A 4 -26.13 -29.94 21.50
C VAL A 4 -25.38 -30.02 22.84
N ILE A 5 -25.61 -31.09 23.61
CA ILE A 5 -24.91 -31.35 24.87
C ILE A 5 -23.44 -31.72 24.61
N GLN A 6 -23.18 -32.56 23.59
CA GLN A 6 -21.83 -32.89 23.10
C GLN A 6 -21.04 -31.64 22.68
N ARG A 7 -21.64 -30.75 21.88
CA ARG A 7 -20.99 -29.49 21.45
C ARG A 7 -20.73 -28.52 22.61
N ARG A 8 -21.65 -28.41 23.59
CA ARG A 8 -21.42 -27.61 24.80
C ARG A 8 -20.28 -28.18 25.66
N ARG A 9 -20.19 -29.50 25.82
CA ARG A 9 -19.09 -30.16 26.55
C ARG A 9 -17.74 -29.95 25.87
N LEU A 10 -17.67 -30.10 24.55
CA LEU A 10 -16.44 -29.81 23.78
C LEU A 10 -16.00 -28.35 23.92
N ARG A 11 -16.94 -27.41 23.95
CA ARG A 11 -16.63 -25.98 24.15
C ARG A 11 -16.06 -25.68 25.54
N ILE A 12 -16.54 -26.37 26.58
CA ILE A 12 -16.02 -26.25 27.95
C ILE A 12 -14.65 -26.93 28.07
N LEU A 13 -14.46 -28.09 27.43
CA LEU A 13 -13.16 -28.78 27.39
C LEU A 13 -12.09 -27.98 26.63
N ASN A 14 -12.50 -27.25 25.59
CA ASN A 14 -11.63 -26.37 24.80
C ASN A 14 -11.41 -24.99 25.44
N GLN A 15 -11.88 -24.76 26.67
CA GLN A 15 -11.56 -23.57 27.48
C GLN A 15 -10.42 -23.84 28.47
N ASN A 16 -9.98 -25.09 28.60
CA ASN A 16 -8.80 -25.40 29.41
C ASN A 16 -7.55 -24.91 28.70
N GLU A 17 -6.61 -24.34 29.46
CA GLU A 17 -5.31 -23.97 28.91
C GLU A 17 -4.61 -25.20 28.32
N PRO A 18 -3.95 -25.06 27.16
CA PRO A 18 -3.20 -26.17 26.57
C PRO A 18 -2.07 -26.60 27.53
N PRO A 19 -1.77 -27.91 27.62
CA PRO A 19 -0.68 -28.42 28.45
C PRO A 19 0.65 -27.73 28.12
N LYS A 20 1.46 -27.44 29.15
CA LYS A 20 2.73 -26.71 28.96
C LYS A 20 3.70 -27.48 28.06
N GLU A 21 3.65 -28.81 28.13
CA GLU A 21 4.45 -29.71 27.31
C GLU A 21 4.13 -29.53 25.81
N MET A 22 2.85 -29.28 25.48
CA MET A 22 2.40 -29.00 24.11
C MET A 22 2.91 -27.64 23.63
N ILE A 23 2.92 -26.61 24.49
CA ILE A 23 3.43 -25.27 24.15
C ILE A 23 4.95 -25.32 23.92
N LEU A 24 5.67 -26.05 24.76
CA LEU A 24 7.13 -26.16 24.73
C LEU A 24 7.66 -27.13 23.67
N ALA A 25 6.80 -27.98 23.09
CA ALA A 25 7.16 -28.86 21.98
C ALA A 25 7.53 -28.08 20.71
N VAL A 26 7.05 -26.84 20.58
CA VAL A 26 7.41 -25.95 19.48
C VAL A 26 8.73 -25.25 19.84
N GLN A 27 9.80 -25.62 19.14
CA GLN A 27 11.09 -24.94 19.30
C GLN A 27 10.99 -23.53 18.73
N VAL A 28 10.98 -22.53 19.61
CA VAL A 28 11.03 -21.13 19.22
C VAL A 28 12.50 -20.78 18.91
N PRO A 29 12.81 -20.35 17.68
CA PRO A 29 14.17 -19.95 17.35
C PRO A 29 14.58 -18.74 18.21
N PRO A 30 15.85 -18.65 18.60
CA PRO A 30 16.31 -17.55 19.44
C PRO A 30 16.28 -16.23 18.65
N VAL A 31 16.09 -15.11 19.35
CA VAL A 31 16.01 -13.76 18.73
C VAL A 31 17.26 -13.44 17.88
N SER A 32 18.40 -14.07 18.19
CA SER A 32 19.64 -13.93 17.43
C SER A 32 19.59 -14.46 15.99
N THR A 33 18.62 -15.30 15.63
CA THR A 33 18.45 -15.77 14.24
C THR A 33 17.71 -14.76 13.35
N ILE A 34 17.19 -13.67 13.93
CA ILE A 34 16.45 -12.67 13.17
C ILE A 34 17.45 -11.79 12.40
N SER A 35 17.45 -11.91 11.08
CA SER A 35 18.21 -11.02 10.19
C SER A 35 17.41 -9.74 9.91
N PHE A 36 17.96 -8.59 10.30
CA PHE A 36 17.36 -7.29 10.04
C PHE A 36 17.93 -6.67 8.75
N HIS A 37 17.06 -6.05 7.96
CA HIS A 37 17.47 -5.28 6.79
C HIS A 37 17.73 -3.83 7.20
N SER A 38 18.81 -3.23 6.69
CA SER A 38 19.07 -1.80 6.90
C SER A 38 18.09 -0.97 6.07
N LEU A 39 17.30 -0.13 6.73
CA LEU A 39 16.41 0.85 6.10
C LEU A 39 16.97 2.25 6.33
N VAL A 40 17.11 3.03 5.25
CA VAL A 40 17.36 4.47 5.34
C VAL A 40 16.06 5.19 5.02
N ARG A 41 15.53 5.93 5.99
CA ARG A 41 14.32 6.74 5.83
C ARG A 41 14.70 8.21 5.82
N VAL A 42 14.12 8.95 4.89
CA VAL A 42 14.19 10.41 4.86
C VAL A 42 12.79 11.00 4.67
N CYS A 43 12.48 12.08 5.37
CA CYS A 43 11.17 12.71 5.35
C CYS A 43 11.31 14.24 5.46
N ASN A 44 10.74 14.97 4.50
CA ASN A 44 10.82 16.44 4.52
C ASN A 44 10.12 17.06 5.75
N ALA A 45 9.08 16.41 6.28
CA ALA A 45 8.40 16.84 7.50
C ALA A 45 9.28 16.69 8.77
N GLN A 46 10.35 15.89 8.71
CA GLN A 46 11.34 15.75 9.79
C GLN A 46 12.54 16.67 9.61
N GLY A 47 12.57 17.49 8.56
CA GLY A 47 13.68 18.41 8.26
C GLY A 47 14.76 17.84 7.35
N ASP A 48 14.56 16.63 6.82
CA ASP A 48 15.49 16.05 5.84
C ASP A 48 15.45 16.81 4.52
N LYS A 49 16.62 16.96 3.90
CA LYS A 49 16.78 17.73 2.65
C LYS A 49 16.66 16.88 1.39
N GLY A 50 16.65 15.56 1.52
CA GLY A 50 16.64 14.63 0.40
C GLY A 50 17.46 13.38 0.67
N ILE A 51 17.61 12.56 -0.36
CA ILE A 51 18.39 11.31 -0.34
C ILE A 51 19.15 11.15 -1.66
N MET A 52 20.41 10.73 -1.59
CA MET A 52 21.30 10.61 -2.75
C MET A 52 21.31 11.92 -3.57
N SER A 53 20.93 11.87 -4.85
CA SER A 53 20.82 13.03 -5.75
C SER A 53 19.44 13.70 -5.73
N PHE A 54 18.46 13.14 -5.02
CA PHE A 54 17.09 13.65 -5.01
C PHE A 54 16.87 14.62 -3.84
N SER A 55 16.63 15.90 -4.17
CA SER A 55 16.36 16.97 -3.20
C SER A 55 14.86 17.10 -2.92
N PHE A 56 14.52 17.35 -1.65
CA PHE A 56 13.15 17.65 -1.23
C PHE A 56 12.79 19.14 -1.32
N GLN A 57 13.71 19.98 -1.79
CA GLN A 57 13.48 21.40 -1.92
C GLN A 57 12.34 21.70 -2.89
N GLY A 58 11.35 22.47 -2.43
CA GLY A 58 10.21 22.89 -3.25
C GLY A 58 9.02 21.92 -3.27
N ILE A 59 9.07 20.79 -2.56
CA ILE A 59 7.92 19.89 -2.45
C ILE A 59 6.92 20.45 -1.40
N PRO A 60 5.69 20.81 -1.78
CA PRO A 60 4.74 21.51 -0.91
C PRO A 60 3.88 20.57 -0.04
N PHE A 61 4.18 19.27 -0.03
CA PHE A 61 3.45 18.24 0.70
C PHE A 61 4.42 17.30 1.42
N ARG A 62 3.91 16.50 2.36
CA ARG A 62 4.73 15.49 3.05
C ARG A 62 5.24 14.47 2.02
N PHE A 63 6.54 14.28 2.00
CA PHE A 63 7.24 13.35 1.11
C PHE A 63 8.24 12.53 1.91
N GLU A 64 8.16 11.21 1.75
CA GLU A 64 8.92 10.24 2.52
C GLU A 64 9.49 9.20 1.57
N VAL A 65 10.76 8.86 1.75
CA VAL A 65 11.45 7.84 0.97
C VAL A 65 12.08 6.83 1.91
N ASP A 66 11.73 5.56 1.69
CA ASP A 66 12.24 4.40 2.40
C ASP A 66 13.17 3.61 1.49
N HIS A 67 14.48 3.74 1.69
CA HIS A 67 15.49 3.04 0.89
C HIS A 67 15.88 1.71 1.53
N LEU A 68 15.36 0.63 0.94
CA LEU A 68 15.59 -0.77 1.35
C LEU A 68 16.69 -1.48 0.55
N LYS A 69 17.45 -0.77 -0.30
CA LYS A 69 18.48 -1.33 -1.19
C LYS A 69 17.96 -2.47 -2.08
N THR A 70 16.80 -2.26 -2.69
CA THR A 70 16.18 -3.21 -3.64
C THR A 70 16.10 -2.60 -5.03
N ASN A 71 15.92 -3.44 -6.06
CA ASN A 71 15.68 -3.01 -7.45
C ASN A 71 14.21 -2.67 -7.73
N PHE A 72 13.37 -2.66 -6.69
CA PHE A 72 11.96 -2.34 -6.81
C PHE A 72 11.71 -0.94 -6.23
N VAL A 73 10.84 -0.20 -6.90
CA VAL A 73 10.35 1.09 -6.42
C VAL A 73 8.86 0.99 -6.22
N SER A 74 8.43 1.29 -5.00
CA SER A 74 7.02 1.43 -4.65
C SER A 74 6.73 2.91 -4.42
N LEU A 75 5.74 3.43 -5.14
CA LEU A 75 5.23 4.78 -4.98
C LEU A 75 3.81 4.70 -4.43
N THR A 76 3.57 5.40 -3.32
CA THR A 76 2.23 5.57 -2.75
C THR A 76 1.93 7.06 -2.69
N VAL A 77 0.86 7.48 -3.36
CA VAL A 77 0.36 8.85 -3.34
C VAL A 77 -1.00 8.88 -2.67
N MET A 78 -1.20 9.82 -1.76
CA MET A 78 -2.46 10.04 -1.06
C MET A 78 -2.99 11.43 -1.40
N PHE A 79 -4.18 11.48 -1.98
CA PHE A 79 -4.85 12.71 -2.39
C PHE A 79 -5.94 13.07 -1.38
N ASN A 80 -5.93 14.29 -0.84
CA ASN A 80 -7.03 14.78 -0.04
C ASN A 80 -8.25 15.11 -0.92
N THR A 81 -9.38 14.45 -0.68
CA THR A 81 -10.64 14.65 -1.43
C THR A 81 -11.73 15.29 -0.57
N SER A 82 -11.39 15.83 0.61
CA SER A 82 -12.35 16.47 1.51
C SER A 82 -12.97 17.74 0.93
N GLY A 83 -12.25 18.45 0.04
CA GLY A 83 -12.72 19.66 -0.62
C GLY A 83 -13.62 19.44 -1.85
N ILE A 84 -13.84 18.18 -2.26
CA ILE A 84 -14.69 17.87 -3.43
C ILE A 84 -16.17 17.92 -3.02
N SER A 85 -17.00 18.57 -3.84
CA SER A 85 -18.44 18.65 -3.59
C SER A 85 -19.11 17.26 -3.60
N GLN A 86 -20.22 17.13 -2.88
CA GLN A 86 -20.94 15.86 -2.75
C GLN A 86 -21.42 15.31 -4.11
N GLU A 87 -21.79 16.19 -5.03
CA GLU A 87 -22.23 15.83 -6.39
C GLU A 87 -21.09 15.20 -7.21
N LEU A 88 -19.87 15.75 -7.09
CA LEU A 88 -18.70 15.26 -7.80
C LEU A 88 -18.10 14.00 -7.18
N ARG A 89 -18.39 13.75 -5.90
CA ARG A 89 -17.83 12.62 -5.15
C ARG A 89 -18.19 11.25 -5.74
N MET A 90 -19.37 11.13 -6.34
CA MET A 90 -19.79 9.89 -7.02
C MET A 90 -18.95 9.55 -8.25
N TYR A 91 -18.26 10.53 -8.84
CA TYR A 91 -17.42 10.33 -10.02
C TYR A 91 -15.95 10.03 -9.68
N ILE A 92 -15.54 10.11 -8.41
CA ILE A 92 -14.15 9.86 -8.04
C ILE A 92 -13.69 8.45 -8.42
N PRO A 93 -14.45 7.35 -8.18
CA PRO A 93 -14.04 6.02 -8.62
C PRO A 93 -13.78 5.96 -10.13
N LEU A 94 -14.69 6.50 -10.94
CA LEU A 94 -14.54 6.56 -12.39
C LEU A 94 -13.32 7.40 -12.80
N PHE A 95 -13.09 8.53 -12.13
CA PHE A 95 -11.90 9.36 -12.38
C PHE A 95 -10.60 8.61 -12.08
N LEU A 96 -10.56 7.80 -11.02
CA LEU A 96 -9.38 7.02 -10.64
C LEU A 96 -9.07 5.92 -11.66
N GLU A 97 -10.09 5.23 -12.18
CA GLU A 97 -9.92 4.28 -13.31
C GLU A 97 -9.35 4.98 -14.54
N LEU A 98 -9.93 6.13 -14.91
CA LEU A 98 -9.47 6.89 -16.07
C LEU A 98 -8.05 7.46 -15.91
N LEU A 99 -7.54 7.60 -14.69
CA LEU A 99 -6.27 8.28 -14.43
C LEU A 99 -5.06 7.57 -15.06
N HIS A 100 -5.09 6.24 -15.16
CA HIS A 100 -4.02 5.45 -15.76
C HIS A 100 -4.32 5.00 -17.20
N GLU A 101 -5.52 5.30 -17.72
CA GLU A 101 -5.91 4.97 -19.09
C GLU A 101 -6.02 6.22 -19.99
N SER A 102 -6.14 7.42 -19.41
CA SER A 102 -6.40 8.63 -20.20
C SER A 102 -5.19 9.06 -21.04
N PRO A 103 -5.41 9.58 -22.27
CA PRO A 103 -4.36 10.23 -23.06
C PRO A 103 -3.71 11.39 -22.29
N VAL A 104 -2.38 11.44 -22.29
CA VAL A 104 -1.61 12.45 -21.54
C VAL A 104 -0.92 13.41 -22.50
N ILE A 105 -0.91 14.70 -22.15
CA ILE A 105 -0.08 15.71 -22.81
C ILE A 105 1.15 15.91 -21.94
N SER A 106 2.29 15.41 -22.41
CA SER A 106 3.59 15.55 -21.77
C SER A 106 4.43 16.63 -22.47
N LYS A 107 5.59 16.97 -21.88
CA LYS A 107 6.58 17.85 -22.51
C LYS A 107 7.09 17.29 -23.84
N THR A 108 7.04 15.97 -24.02
CA THR A 108 7.45 15.25 -25.22
C THR A 108 6.37 15.16 -26.29
N GLY A 109 5.16 15.67 -26.03
CA GLY A 109 4.02 15.63 -26.95
C GLY A 109 2.78 14.95 -26.36
N ARG A 110 1.79 14.68 -27.23
CA ARG A 110 0.55 13.99 -26.86
C ARG A 110 0.74 12.48 -26.99
N MET A 111 0.48 11.75 -25.92
CA MET A 111 0.41 10.29 -25.91
C MET A 111 -1.05 9.85 -26.05
N SER A 112 -1.31 8.87 -26.91
CA SER A 112 -2.64 8.29 -27.02
C SER A 112 -2.93 7.35 -25.85
N HIS A 113 -4.20 6.96 -25.67
CA HIS A 113 -4.62 5.96 -24.68
C HIS A 113 -3.79 4.68 -24.77
N ASN A 114 -3.62 4.13 -25.98
CA ASN A 114 -2.85 2.91 -26.22
C ASN A 114 -1.38 3.09 -25.87
N ASP A 115 -0.78 4.25 -26.17
CA ASP A 115 0.62 4.50 -25.85
C ASP A 115 0.85 4.57 -24.34
N VAL A 116 -0.09 5.18 -23.60
CA VAL A 116 -0.04 5.27 -22.13
C VAL A 116 -0.12 3.86 -21.52
N ILE A 117 -1.08 3.05 -21.95
CA ILE A 117 -1.24 1.68 -21.46
C ILE A 117 0.01 0.85 -21.75
N ASN A 118 0.50 0.87 -23.00
CA ASN A 118 1.67 0.08 -23.39
C ASN A 118 2.93 0.46 -22.59
N GLN A 119 3.13 1.74 -22.28
CA GLN A 119 4.27 2.17 -21.46
C GLN A 119 4.09 1.77 -19.99
N LEU A 120 2.89 1.94 -19.44
CA LEU A 120 2.61 1.52 -18.07
C LEU A 120 2.79 0.02 -17.91
N GLU A 121 2.30 -0.80 -18.84
CA GLU A 121 2.49 -2.25 -18.82
C GLU A 121 3.95 -2.68 -18.99
N ALA A 122 4.75 -1.92 -19.75
CA ALA A 122 6.17 -2.22 -19.94
C ALA A 122 7.02 -1.89 -18.69
N ASP A 123 6.71 -0.79 -18.01
CA ASP A 123 7.56 -0.24 -16.94
C ASP A 123 7.06 -0.58 -15.52
N THR A 124 5.78 -0.93 -15.37
CA THR A 124 5.16 -1.17 -14.05
C THR A 124 4.75 -2.63 -13.87
N ILE A 125 4.97 -3.17 -12.68
CA ILE A 125 4.47 -4.49 -12.28
C ILE A 125 2.99 -4.39 -11.90
N HIS A 126 2.63 -3.32 -11.20
CA HIS A 126 1.32 -3.18 -10.60
C HIS A 126 0.98 -1.71 -10.39
N ILE A 127 -0.21 -1.32 -10.82
CA ILE A 127 -0.80 -0.01 -10.55
C ILE A 127 -2.21 -0.21 -10.01
N VAL A 128 -2.52 0.44 -8.89
CA VAL A 128 -3.83 0.41 -8.26
C VAL A 128 -4.20 1.80 -7.79
N THR A 129 -5.45 2.16 -8.02
CA THR A 129 -6.05 3.38 -7.50
C THR A 129 -7.27 3.02 -6.68
N GLY A 130 -7.47 3.66 -5.54
CA GLY A 130 -8.55 3.34 -4.64
C GLY A 130 -9.06 4.54 -3.86
N LEU A 131 -10.23 4.38 -3.26
CA LEU A 131 -10.77 5.32 -2.28
C LEU A 131 -10.44 4.84 -0.87
N GLY A 132 -9.89 5.74 -0.07
CA GLY A 132 -9.43 5.40 1.26
C GLY A 132 -8.10 4.63 1.27
N LEU A 133 -7.77 4.10 2.44
CA LEU A 133 -6.65 3.22 2.73
C LEU A 133 -7.27 1.84 2.65
N GLU A 134 -6.81 1.05 1.69
CA GLU A 134 -7.11 -0.36 1.65
C GLU A 134 -6.42 -1.04 2.82
N CYS A 135 -7.05 -0.94 3.99
CA CYS A 135 -6.69 -1.71 5.17
C CYS A 135 -7.84 -2.69 5.37
N SER A 136 -7.60 -3.94 4.95
CA SER A 136 -8.51 -5.09 4.90
C SER A 136 -9.20 -5.39 6.24
N THR A 137 -10.17 -4.55 6.60
CA THR A 137 -10.93 -4.69 7.85
C THR A 137 -12.42 -4.58 7.57
N ARG A 138 -13.21 -5.08 8.51
CA ARG A 138 -14.69 -5.14 8.46
C ARG A 138 -15.38 -3.76 8.40
N PHE A 139 -14.60 -2.67 8.40
CA PHE A 139 -15.08 -1.30 8.32
C PHE A 139 -14.38 -0.59 7.17
N PHE A 140 -15.13 -0.30 6.11
CA PHE A 140 -14.65 0.50 4.98
C PHE A 140 -15.59 1.71 4.80
N ALA A 141 -15.02 2.89 4.57
CA ALA A 141 -15.80 4.12 4.36
C ALA A 141 -16.43 4.19 2.96
N GLY A 142 -16.03 3.29 2.05
CA GLY A 142 -16.52 3.23 0.67
C GLY A 142 -16.37 4.57 -0.04
N SER A 143 -17.43 4.97 -0.77
CA SER A 143 -17.51 6.24 -1.48
C SER A 143 -17.46 7.49 -0.58
N HIS A 144 -17.54 7.34 0.75
CA HIS A 144 -17.44 8.44 1.70
C HIS A 144 -16.01 8.71 2.19
N ALA A 145 -15.02 7.91 1.76
CA ALA A 145 -13.62 8.17 2.07
C ALA A 145 -13.22 9.60 1.64
N GLN A 146 -12.51 10.30 2.53
CA GLN A 146 -12.09 11.69 2.31
C GLN A 146 -10.69 11.80 1.69
N TYR A 147 -10.16 10.70 1.19
CA TYR A 147 -8.93 10.69 0.41
C TYR A 147 -8.97 9.56 -0.62
N ALA A 148 -8.20 9.75 -1.69
CA ALA A 148 -7.92 8.73 -2.68
C ALA A 148 -6.45 8.30 -2.57
N SER A 149 -6.16 7.07 -2.97
CA SER A 149 -4.81 6.52 -2.99
C SER A 149 -4.45 6.05 -4.40
N LEU A 150 -3.19 6.24 -4.77
CA LEU A 150 -2.57 5.63 -5.92
C LEU A 150 -1.34 4.87 -5.44
N TYR A 151 -1.26 3.61 -5.83
CA TYR A 151 -0.16 2.71 -5.57
C TYR A 151 0.45 2.27 -6.89
N LEU A 152 1.75 2.38 -7.01
CA LEU A 152 2.51 1.93 -8.18
C LEU A 152 3.74 1.17 -7.73
N LEU A 153 3.95 0.00 -8.33
CA LEU A 153 5.13 -0.82 -8.16
C LEU A 153 5.83 -0.98 -9.52
N ALA A 154 7.09 -0.60 -9.59
CA ALA A 154 7.91 -0.68 -10.79
C ALA A 154 9.26 -1.37 -10.51
N ILE A 155 9.83 -1.96 -11.56
CA ILE A 155 11.19 -2.49 -11.53
C ILE A 155 12.11 -1.40 -12.05
N VAL A 156 13.12 -1.03 -11.27
CA VAL A 156 14.21 -0.22 -11.77
C VAL A 156 15.12 -1.14 -12.56
N CYS A 157 14.89 -1.22 -13.87
CA CYS A 157 15.85 -1.85 -14.77
C CYS A 157 17.07 -0.91 -14.84
N THR A 158 18.11 -1.18 -14.05
CA THR A 158 19.41 -0.54 -14.26
C THR A 158 19.91 -1.00 -15.62
N THR A 159 19.69 -0.19 -16.64
CA THR A 159 20.45 -0.29 -17.88
C THR A 159 21.92 -0.07 -17.51
N VAL A 160 22.70 -1.14 -17.70
CA VAL A 160 24.15 -1.18 -17.57
C VAL A 160 24.78 -0.25 -18.60
#